data_AF-Q0CI56-F1
#
_entry.id   AF-Q0CI56-F1
#
_cell.length_a   1.000
_cell.length_b   1.000
_cell.length_c   1.000
_cell.angle_alpha   90.00
_cell.angle_beta   90.00
_cell.angle_gamma   90.00
#
_symmetry.space_group_name_H-M   'P 1'
#
loop_
_entity.id
_entity.type
_entity.pdbx_description
1 polymer ?
#
loop_
_entity_poly.entity_id
_entity_poly.type
_entity_poly.pdbx_seq_one_letter_code
_entity_poly.pdbx_strand_id
1 'polypeptide(L)'
;MAKSVQYMPLVGLPDRTAPTRAGQIFVLLLITAILYLATPFTTQTPLPSANPPLDNNIWSSIPPSTSLTFTPCFGSLQCARLLVPLNWNASTTDSNATVSLAVIKRPARVPVTDPRYGGPVIVNPGGPGESGVYQVLSDSAALQTVLDSPDDKGKLYDIVSFDPRGVNNTTPRLRCFRDAFAQQVWQLGATDYGLLWDSERVVGLEWARAAALGQSCAHGDDDDDEGILRYVNTAQTVEDMRHLVEKLGEWRAAEARRTASNHTYDGLAYRPGHEKLQYWGLSYGTLLGATFAALHPHRVGRMVLDGVVDPADHYAGAWRTQLQDSDAIVTQLSADCFAAGPRGCALHTGSSSADVEARLTSILQTLKDAPLPVDTVGGDGPVLITYGDVHLALLSAMYSPFAMAAPLFRLLPALERRDASDAEIVRLAARKQGALVPASARSDEPVPYVSAMGAVQSIACMDSVGAAPPLTRATFRAYLAELRAQGRWISPSWARNRLACVGVGEPSASAAAGGEHARHGDAAAQCASRGGSVPRECGAAAGR
;
A
#
# COMPACT_ATOMS: atom_id res chain seq x y z
N MET A 1 5.43 33.39 -11.80
CA MET A 1 4.28 34.31 -11.73
C MET A 1 3.34 33.80 -10.66
N ALA A 2 3.38 34.42 -9.48
CA ALA A 2 2.54 34.07 -8.34
C ALA A 2 1.14 34.68 -8.51
N LYS A 3 0.10 33.90 -8.25
CA LYS A 3 -1.23 34.43 -7.93
C LYS A 3 -1.75 33.77 -6.67
N SER A 4 -1.93 34.65 -5.68
CA SER A 4 -2.55 34.51 -4.38
C SER A 4 -4.02 34.11 -4.50
N VAL A 5 -4.47 33.25 -3.57
CA VAL A 5 -5.89 32.99 -3.32
C VAL A 5 -6.28 33.79 -2.07
N GLN A 6 -7.23 34.71 -2.22
CA GLN A 6 -7.82 35.51 -1.14
C GLN A 6 -8.96 34.74 -0.47
N TYR A 7 -9.02 34.79 0.86
CA TYR A 7 -10.16 34.34 1.66
C TYR A 7 -11.29 35.39 1.66
N MET A 8 -12.54 34.94 1.55
CA MET A 8 -13.75 35.76 1.66
C MET A 8 -14.30 35.73 3.12
N PRO A 9 -14.88 36.83 3.65
CA PRO A 9 -15.24 36.94 5.07
C PRO A 9 -16.65 36.42 5.40
N LEU A 10 -16.81 36.01 6.66
CA LEU A 10 -18.06 35.57 7.31
C LEU A 10 -19.12 36.68 7.36
N VAL A 11 -20.35 36.35 6.96
CA VAL A 11 -21.55 37.22 7.05
C VAL A 11 -22.17 37.13 8.44
N GLY A 12 -22.56 38.28 8.99
CA GLY A 12 -23.05 38.48 10.36
C GLY A 12 -24.46 37.96 10.64
N LEU A 13 -24.70 37.70 11.93
CA LEU A 13 -25.99 37.32 12.54
C LEU A 13 -26.84 38.56 12.87
N PRO A 14 -28.17 38.53 12.70
CA PRO A 14 -29.06 39.52 13.29
C PRO A 14 -29.66 39.08 14.63
N ASP A 15 -30.01 40.10 15.41
CA ASP A 15 -30.40 40.15 16.82
C ASP A 15 -31.82 39.61 17.12
N ARG A 16 -32.07 39.27 18.40
CA ARG A 16 -33.24 38.54 18.94
C ARG A 16 -34.41 39.45 19.33
N THR A 17 -35.66 39.00 19.10
CA THR A 17 -36.80 39.20 20.05
C THR A 17 -37.95 38.20 19.86
N ALA A 18 -38.40 37.59 20.98
CA ALA A 18 -39.65 36.85 21.28
C ALA A 18 -39.81 35.35 20.88
N PRO A 19 -40.50 34.52 21.70
CA PRO A 19 -40.25 33.09 21.79
C PRO A 19 -41.14 32.26 20.85
N THR A 20 -40.52 31.63 19.86
CA THR A 20 -41.18 30.66 18.98
C THR A 20 -40.78 29.23 19.33
N ARG A 21 -41.56 28.23 18.87
CA ARG A 21 -41.38 26.77 18.99
C ARG A 21 -39.93 26.23 18.85
N ALA A 22 -39.01 27.02 18.31
CA ALA A 22 -37.57 26.81 18.36
C ALA A 22 -37.01 26.58 19.78
N GLY A 23 -37.57 27.19 20.85
CA GLY A 23 -37.09 26.98 22.22
C GLY A 23 -37.30 25.55 22.75
N GLN A 24 -38.40 24.90 22.35
CA GLN A 24 -38.66 23.50 22.70
C GLN A 24 -37.80 22.54 21.87
N ILE A 25 -37.53 22.88 20.61
CA ILE A 25 -36.60 22.14 19.74
C ILE A 25 -35.17 22.29 20.26
N PHE A 26 -34.77 23.46 20.76
CA PHE A 26 -33.44 23.69 21.31
C PHE A 26 -33.21 22.95 22.62
N VAL A 27 -34.22 22.83 23.48
CA VAL A 27 -34.15 21.99 24.69
C VAL A 27 -34.11 20.49 24.35
N LEU A 28 -34.85 20.04 23.32
CA LEU A 28 -34.75 18.67 22.81
C LEU A 28 -33.38 18.38 22.15
N LEU A 29 -32.80 19.36 21.44
CA LEU A 29 -31.46 19.27 20.84
C LEU A 29 -30.35 19.34 21.91
N LEU A 30 -30.53 20.09 22.99
CA LEU A 30 -29.61 20.09 24.13
C LEU A 30 -29.70 18.81 24.95
N ILE A 31 -30.89 18.24 25.15
CA ILE A 31 -31.06 16.95 25.84
C ILE A 31 -30.51 15.81 24.98
N THR A 32 -30.68 15.83 23.66
CA THR A 32 -30.04 14.85 22.76
C THR A 32 -28.53 15.06 22.66
N ALA A 33 -28.01 16.29 22.68
CA ALA A 33 -26.57 16.56 22.73
C ALA A 33 -25.94 16.17 24.07
N ILE A 34 -26.64 16.36 25.20
CA ILE A 34 -26.18 15.92 26.53
C ILE A 34 -26.25 14.39 26.64
N LEU A 35 -27.25 13.73 26.04
CA LEU A 35 -27.29 12.26 25.94
C LEU A 35 -26.21 11.71 24.99
N TYR A 36 -25.82 12.44 23.93
CA TYR A 36 -24.69 12.10 23.06
C TYR A 36 -23.31 12.35 23.70
N LEU A 37 -23.22 13.30 24.64
CA LEU A 37 -22.01 13.61 25.41
C LEU A 37 -21.88 12.76 26.69
N ALA A 38 -22.97 12.14 27.14
CA ALA A 38 -23.04 11.27 28.31
C ALA A 38 -23.08 9.77 27.97
N THR A 39 -23.12 9.39 26.68
CA THR A 39 -22.59 8.07 26.31
C THR A 39 -21.11 8.09 26.65
N PRO A 40 -20.60 7.19 27.51
CA PRO A 40 -19.17 7.04 27.63
C PRO A 40 -18.65 6.91 26.20
N PHE A 41 -17.61 7.68 25.85
CA PHE A 41 -16.76 7.38 24.72
C PHE A 41 -16.42 5.90 24.87
N THR A 42 -17.22 5.06 24.23
CA THR A 42 -16.97 3.64 24.12
C THR A 42 -15.64 3.64 23.41
N THR A 43 -14.63 3.28 24.19
CA THR A 43 -13.32 2.80 23.76
C THR A 43 -13.39 2.55 22.27
N GLN A 44 -12.89 3.51 21.47
CA GLN A 44 -12.58 3.20 20.08
C GLN A 44 -11.72 1.97 20.20
N THR A 45 -12.31 0.85 19.78
CA THR A 45 -11.66 -0.43 19.75
C THR A 45 -10.30 -0.18 19.10
N PRO A 46 -9.21 -0.70 19.69
CA PRO A 46 -7.91 -0.54 19.09
C PRO A 46 -8.05 -0.94 17.62
N LEU A 47 -7.55 -0.10 16.70
CA LEU A 47 -7.35 -0.48 15.30
C LEU A 47 -6.89 -1.94 15.32
N PRO A 48 -7.63 -2.88 14.71
CA PRO A 48 -7.23 -4.26 14.74
C PRO A 48 -5.84 -4.34 14.13
N SER A 49 -4.87 -4.67 14.98
CA SER A 49 -3.67 -5.35 14.55
C SER A 49 -4.12 -6.67 13.96
N ALA A 50 -3.51 -7.03 12.83
CA ALA A 50 -3.87 -8.12 11.94
C ALA A 50 -5.18 -7.88 11.17
N ASN A 51 -5.04 -7.98 9.85
CA ASN A 51 -6.14 -8.19 8.91
C ASN A 51 -7.24 -9.04 9.58
N PRO A 52 -8.53 -8.65 9.57
CA PRO A 52 -9.57 -9.59 9.95
C PRO A 52 -9.32 -10.87 9.15
N PRO A 53 -9.46 -12.07 9.75
CA PRO A 53 -9.37 -13.29 8.98
C PRO A 53 -10.47 -13.20 7.93
N LEU A 54 -10.08 -12.84 6.71
CA LEU A 54 -10.91 -13.05 5.55
C LEU A 54 -11.26 -14.52 5.60
N ASP A 55 -12.53 -14.85 5.41
CA ASP A 55 -12.95 -16.23 5.24
C ASP A 55 -12.07 -16.85 4.15
N ASN A 56 -11.00 -17.55 4.57
CA ASN A 56 -9.89 -17.94 3.71
C ASN A 56 -10.35 -18.94 2.64
N ASN A 57 -11.57 -19.47 2.79
CA ASN A 57 -12.19 -20.40 1.89
C ASN A 57 -12.96 -19.73 0.73
N ILE A 58 -13.18 -18.42 0.75
CA ILE A 58 -13.95 -17.81 -0.34
C ILE A 58 -13.21 -17.90 -1.67
N TRP A 59 -11.90 -17.63 -1.66
CA TRP A 59 -11.09 -17.66 -2.88
C TRP A 59 -10.85 -19.08 -3.40
N SER A 60 -10.82 -20.09 -2.52
CA SER A 60 -10.76 -21.49 -2.93
C SER A 60 -12.09 -21.99 -3.50
N SER A 61 -13.22 -21.42 -3.05
CA SER A 61 -14.56 -21.76 -3.56
C SER A 61 -14.90 -21.14 -4.92
N ILE A 62 -14.22 -20.06 -5.32
CA ILE A 62 -14.42 -19.41 -6.61
C ILE A 62 -13.51 -20.09 -7.65
N PRO A 63 -14.05 -20.74 -8.69
CA PRO A 63 -13.22 -21.35 -9.72
C PRO A 63 -12.57 -20.27 -10.61
N PRO A 64 -11.25 -20.38 -10.91
CA PRO A 64 -10.61 -19.54 -11.93
C PRO A 64 -11.27 -19.70 -13.30
N SER A 65 -11.41 -18.60 -14.04
CA SER A 65 -12.01 -18.60 -15.39
C SER A 65 -11.34 -17.60 -16.32
N THR A 66 -11.40 -17.86 -17.62
CA THR A 66 -10.95 -16.92 -18.67
C THR A 66 -11.92 -15.75 -18.90
N SER A 67 -13.09 -15.79 -18.26
CA SER A 67 -14.09 -14.73 -18.27
C SER A 67 -14.46 -14.32 -16.84
N LEU A 68 -14.77 -13.05 -16.62
CA LEU A 68 -15.17 -12.57 -15.30
C LEU A 68 -16.57 -13.06 -14.93
N THR A 69 -16.61 -13.98 -13.96
CA THR A 69 -17.85 -14.45 -13.34
C THR A 69 -17.87 -13.96 -11.90
N PHE A 70 -18.58 -12.85 -11.68
CA PHE A 70 -18.69 -12.23 -10.37
C PHE A 70 -19.72 -12.96 -9.50
N THR A 71 -19.27 -13.44 -8.34
CA THR A 71 -20.11 -14.08 -7.31
C THR A 71 -20.18 -13.17 -6.08
N PRO A 72 -21.31 -13.09 -5.37
CA PRO A 72 -21.39 -12.36 -4.11
C PRO A 72 -20.31 -12.80 -3.11
N CYS A 73 -19.65 -11.85 -2.48
CA CYS A 73 -18.64 -12.08 -1.45
C CYS A 73 -18.67 -10.95 -0.41
N PHE A 74 -18.31 -11.24 0.84
CA PHE A 74 -18.10 -10.22 1.88
C PHE A 74 -19.23 -9.18 1.97
N GLY A 75 -20.49 -9.65 1.99
CA GLY A 75 -21.67 -8.80 2.04
C GLY A 75 -22.03 -8.19 0.68
N SER A 76 -21.81 -6.87 0.53
CA SER A 76 -22.24 -6.10 -0.66
C SER A 76 -21.26 -6.14 -1.84
N LEU A 77 -20.17 -6.89 -1.70
CA LEU A 77 -19.10 -6.96 -2.70
C LEU A 77 -19.29 -8.18 -3.61
N GLN A 78 -18.54 -8.18 -4.71
CA GLN A 78 -18.52 -9.27 -5.67
C GLN A 78 -17.08 -9.66 -5.97
N CYS A 79 -16.80 -10.96 -6.07
CA CYS A 79 -15.47 -11.50 -6.27
C CYS A 79 -15.45 -12.40 -7.51
N ALA A 80 -14.30 -12.44 -8.19
CA ALA A 80 -14.06 -13.30 -9.34
C ALA A 80 -12.59 -13.71 -9.40
N ARG A 81 -12.29 -14.82 -10.07
CA ARG A 81 -10.92 -15.25 -10.34
C ARG A 81 -10.64 -15.28 -11.84
N LEU A 82 -9.75 -14.40 -12.30
CA LEU A 82 -9.43 -14.24 -13.71
C LEU A 82 -8.12 -14.97 -14.04
N LEU A 83 -8.18 -15.91 -14.99
CA LEU A 83 -7.00 -16.59 -15.52
C LEU A 83 -6.29 -15.69 -16.54
N VAL A 84 -5.00 -15.50 -16.33
CA VAL A 84 -4.07 -14.83 -17.24
C VAL A 84 -2.82 -15.69 -17.44
N PRO A 85 -2.06 -15.53 -18.54
CA PRO A 85 -0.77 -16.21 -18.71
C PRO A 85 0.22 -15.83 -17.61
N LEU A 86 1.02 -16.79 -17.16
CA LEU A 86 2.15 -16.54 -16.26
C LEU A 86 3.15 -15.58 -16.91
N ASN A 87 3.47 -15.82 -18.17
CA ASN A 87 4.39 -15.00 -18.96
C ASN A 87 3.69 -14.50 -20.22
N TRP A 88 3.42 -13.20 -20.29
CA TRP A 88 2.82 -12.56 -21.47
C TRP A 88 3.75 -12.52 -22.70
N ASN A 89 5.04 -12.85 -22.53
CA ASN A 89 6.04 -12.87 -23.59
C ASN A 89 6.41 -14.30 -24.06
N ALA A 90 5.73 -15.34 -23.55
CA ALA A 90 6.04 -16.70 -23.94
C ALA A 90 5.71 -16.92 -25.43
N SER A 91 6.62 -17.59 -26.16
CA SER A 91 6.28 -18.17 -27.46
C SER A 91 5.14 -19.18 -27.28
N THR A 92 4.33 -19.42 -28.32
CA THR A 92 3.21 -20.38 -28.30
C THR A 92 3.62 -21.81 -27.94
N THR A 93 4.92 -22.12 -27.91
CA THR A 93 5.50 -23.40 -27.50
C THR A 93 5.86 -23.48 -26.02
N ASP A 94 5.88 -22.37 -25.27
CA ASP A 94 6.75 -22.28 -24.09
C ASP A 94 6.09 -22.25 -22.71
N SER A 95 4.76 -22.20 -22.54
CA SER A 95 4.13 -22.54 -21.24
C SER A 95 2.60 -22.40 -21.25
N ASN A 96 1.88 -23.42 -20.74
CA ASN A 96 0.45 -23.32 -20.35
C ASN A 96 0.26 -22.81 -18.91
N ALA A 97 1.31 -22.33 -18.24
CA ALA A 97 1.22 -21.85 -16.86
C ALA A 97 0.42 -20.55 -16.79
N THR A 98 -0.40 -20.45 -15.76
CA THR A 98 -1.34 -19.34 -15.58
C THR A 98 -1.23 -18.74 -14.19
N VAL A 99 -1.61 -17.47 -14.10
CA VAL A 99 -1.90 -16.79 -12.84
C VAL A 99 -3.42 -16.65 -12.74
N SER A 100 -3.97 -16.95 -11.57
CA SER A 100 -5.35 -16.71 -11.24
C SER A 100 -5.44 -15.46 -10.37
N LEU A 101 -5.74 -14.33 -11.00
CA LEU A 101 -5.91 -13.03 -10.34
C LEU A 101 -7.16 -13.04 -9.47
N ALA A 102 -7.02 -12.66 -8.21
CA ALA A 102 -8.14 -12.37 -7.32
C ALA A 102 -8.68 -10.97 -7.61
N VAL A 103 -9.92 -10.87 -8.08
CA VAL A 103 -10.58 -9.62 -8.46
C VAL A 103 -11.76 -9.37 -7.55
N ILE A 104 -11.86 -8.18 -6.99
CA ILE A 104 -12.99 -7.74 -6.18
C ILE A 104 -13.65 -6.51 -6.80
N LYS A 105 -14.96 -6.40 -6.64
CA LYS A 105 -15.77 -5.31 -7.14
C LYS A 105 -16.80 -4.88 -6.12
N ARG A 106 -16.86 -3.58 -5.83
CA ARG A 106 -18.05 -2.95 -5.28
C ARG A 106 -18.93 -2.47 -6.44
N PRO A 107 -20.16 -2.98 -6.57
CA PRO A 107 -21.04 -2.53 -7.64
C PRO A 107 -21.36 -1.03 -7.56
N ALA A 108 -21.56 -0.42 -8.71
CA ALA A 108 -22.20 0.88 -8.82
C ALA A 108 -23.58 0.85 -8.16
N ARG A 109 -24.04 2.00 -7.65
CA ARG A 109 -25.36 2.12 -7.00
C ARG A 109 -26.53 2.03 -7.97
N VAL A 110 -26.25 1.91 -9.26
CA VAL A 110 -27.22 1.79 -10.35
C VAL A 110 -26.88 0.59 -11.24
N PRO A 111 -27.89 -0.02 -11.88
CA PRO A 111 -27.65 -1.08 -12.87
C PRO A 111 -26.77 -0.60 -14.03
N VAL A 112 -26.09 -1.53 -14.72
CA VAL A 112 -25.25 -1.21 -15.89
C VAL A 112 -26.02 -0.55 -17.03
N THR A 113 -27.35 -0.71 -17.07
CA THR A 113 -28.27 -0.14 -18.06
C THR A 113 -28.72 1.29 -17.71
N ASP A 114 -28.45 1.79 -16.49
CA ASP A 114 -28.80 3.15 -16.10
C ASP A 114 -27.88 4.17 -16.84
N PRO A 115 -28.42 5.27 -17.40
CA PRO A 115 -27.62 6.31 -18.05
C PRO A 115 -26.54 6.93 -17.15
N ARG A 116 -26.67 6.84 -15.83
CA ARG A 116 -25.70 7.30 -14.85
C ARG A 116 -24.54 6.33 -14.64
N TYR A 117 -24.64 5.09 -15.11
CA TYR A 117 -23.53 4.14 -15.00
C TYR A 117 -22.29 4.69 -15.71
N GLY A 118 -21.21 4.82 -14.95
CA GLY A 118 -19.92 5.40 -15.37
C GLY A 118 -18.90 4.34 -15.81
N GLY A 119 -19.23 3.05 -15.66
CA GLY A 119 -18.31 1.95 -15.92
C GLY A 119 -17.43 1.60 -14.71
N PRO A 120 -16.52 0.64 -14.89
CA PRO A 120 -15.57 0.25 -13.85
C PRO A 120 -14.42 1.25 -13.76
N VAL A 121 -14.02 1.55 -12.52
CA VAL A 121 -12.78 2.22 -12.16
C VAL A 121 -11.90 1.22 -11.42
N ILE A 122 -10.73 0.94 -11.96
CA ILE A 122 -9.74 0.08 -11.32
C ILE A 122 -8.95 0.93 -10.31
N VAL A 123 -8.93 0.52 -9.04
CA VAL A 123 -8.13 1.14 -7.99
C VAL A 123 -6.96 0.24 -7.61
N ASN A 124 -5.82 0.82 -7.22
CA ASN A 124 -4.68 0.08 -6.68
C ASN A 124 -4.01 0.86 -5.53
N PRO A 125 -3.76 0.22 -4.37
CA PRO A 125 -3.21 0.90 -3.19
C PRO A 125 -1.71 1.20 -3.30
N GLY A 126 -0.98 0.49 -4.17
CA GLY A 126 0.46 0.58 -4.28
C GLY A 126 1.19 -0.49 -3.46
N GLY A 127 2.11 -0.05 -2.60
CA GLY A 127 3.11 -0.91 -1.96
C GLY A 127 4.48 -0.78 -2.63
N PRO A 128 4.87 -1.62 -3.62
CA PRO A 128 4.14 -2.75 -4.25
C PRO A 128 3.81 -3.88 -3.29
N GLY A 129 2.98 -4.86 -3.71
CA GLY A 129 2.70 -6.04 -2.88
C GLY A 129 1.57 -5.84 -1.85
N GLU A 130 0.96 -4.66 -1.80
CA GLU A 130 -0.28 -4.45 -1.07
C GLU A 130 -1.48 -5.04 -1.83
N SER A 131 -2.50 -5.45 -1.08
CA SER A 131 -3.68 -6.13 -1.62
C SER A 131 -4.74 -5.13 -2.06
N GLY A 132 -4.98 -5.06 -3.37
CA GLY A 132 -6.11 -4.30 -3.92
C GLY A 132 -7.46 -4.89 -3.48
N VAL A 133 -7.51 -6.21 -3.25
CA VAL A 133 -8.66 -6.86 -2.64
C VAL A 133 -8.95 -6.28 -1.26
N TYR A 134 -7.94 -6.20 -0.40
CA TYR A 134 -8.07 -5.63 0.94
C TYR A 134 -8.46 -4.15 0.92
N GLN A 135 -7.90 -3.36 -0.01
CA GLN A 135 -8.29 -1.95 -0.16
C GLN A 135 -9.79 -1.79 -0.41
N VAL A 136 -10.39 -2.58 -1.30
CA VAL A 136 -11.84 -2.50 -1.56
C VAL A 136 -12.65 -3.06 -0.38
N LEU A 137 -12.16 -4.10 0.30
CA LEU A 137 -12.82 -4.62 1.50
C LEU A 137 -12.91 -3.57 2.61
N SER A 138 -11.84 -2.81 2.83
CA SER A 138 -11.74 -1.82 3.90
C SER A 138 -12.34 -0.47 3.51
N ASP A 139 -12.06 0.01 2.30
CA ASP A 139 -12.22 1.43 1.96
C ASP A 139 -13.23 1.69 0.85
N SER A 140 -13.89 0.66 0.30
CA SER A 140 -14.75 0.84 -0.88
C SER A 140 -15.90 1.84 -0.68
N ALA A 141 -16.38 2.06 0.55
CA ALA A 141 -17.39 3.08 0.83
C ALA A 141 -16.83 4.50 0.71
N ALA A 142 -15.62 4.72 1.23
CA ALA A 142 -14.91 5.99 1.12
C ALA A 142 -14.52 6.26 -0.35
N LEU A 143 -13.95 5.26 -1.03
CA LEU A 143 -13.62 5.34 -2.46
C LEU A 143 -14.87 5.66 -3.31
N GLN A 144 -16.02 5.05 -3.00
CA GLN A 144 -17.27 5.32 -3.71
C GLN A 144 -17.76 6.75 -3.49
N THR A 145 -17.53 7.32 -2.31
CA THR A 145 -17.88 8.71 -2.02
C THR A 145 -17.04 9.70 -2.82
N VAL A 146 -15.78 9.35 -3.14
CA VAL A 146 -14.90 10.19 -3.97
C VAL A 146 -15.20 10.03 -5.46
N LEU A 147 -15.45 8.80 -5.91
CA LEU A 147 -15.63 8.49 -7.33
C LEU A 147 -17.03 8.81 -7.85
N ASP A 148 -18.08 8.54 -7.06
CA ASP A 148 -19.44 8.85 -7.46
C ASP A 148 -19.66 10.35 -7.50
N SER A 149 -20.32 10.82 -8.55
CA SER A 149 -20.69 12.22 -8.66
C SER A 149 -21.70 12.60 -7.57
N PRO A 150 -21.56 13.78 -6.93
CA PRO A 150 -22.54 14.26 -5.96
C PRO A 150 -23.85 14.77 -6.61
N ASP A 151 -23.89 14.91 -7.93
CA ASP A 151 -25.10 15.29 -8.67
C ASP A 151 -26.01 14.06 -8.88
N ASP A 152 -27.31 14.20 -8.63
CA ASP A 152 -28.33 13.15 -8.85
C ASP A 152 -28.31 12.55 -10.27
N LYS A 153 -27.87 13.33 -11.26
CA LYS A 153 -27.71 12.92 -12.67
C LYS A 153 -26.27 12.56 -13.05
N GLY A 154 -25.36 12.66 -12.10
CA GLY A 154 -23.94 12.41 -12.30
C GLY A 154 -23.60 10.94 -12.48
N LYS A 155 -22.33 10.67 -12.82
CA LYS A 155 -21.84 9.31 -13.06
C LYS A 155 -21.57 8.56 -11.76
N LEU A 156 -21.93 7.28 -11.74
CA LEU A 156 -21.77 6.36 -10.62
C LEU A 156 -21.00 5.12 -11.09
N TYR A 157 -20.02 4.67 -10.30
CA TYR A 157 -18.98 3.77 -10.79
C TYR A 157 -18.96 2.42 -10.06
N ASP A 158 -18.62 1.37 -10.80
CA ASP A 158 -18.12 0.14 -10.16
C ASP A 158 -16.70 0.44 -9.67
N ILE A 159 -16.39 0.07 -8.44
CA ILE A 159 -15.01 0.12 -7.92
C ILE A 159 -14.46 -1.27 -8.02
N VAL A 160 -13.46 -1.46 -8.88
CA VAL A 160 -12.82 -2.74 -9.11
C VAL A 160 -11.40 -2.67 -8.59
N SER A 161 -10.93 -3.73 -7.95
CA SER A 161 -9.51 -3.90 -7.71
C SER A 161 -9.14 -5.36 -7.85
N PHE A 162 -7.84 -5.62 -7.86
CA PHE A 162 -7.30 -6.96 -7.93
C PHE A 162 -6.02 -7.02 -7.10
N ASP A 163 -5.69 -8.21 -6.63
CA ASP A 163 -4.36 -8.47 -6.09
C ASP A 163 -3.42 -8.75 -7.28
N PRO A 164 -2.31 -8.02 -7.45
CA PRO A 164 -1.36 -8.30 -8.51
C PRO A 164 -0.81 -9.73 -8.45
N ARG A 165 -0.25 -10.20 -9.57
CA ARG A 165 0.47 -11.48 -9.65
C ARG A 165 1.46 -11.65 -8.49
N GLY A 166 1.42 -12.81 -7.84
CA GLY A 166 2.23 -13.12 -6.66
C GLY A 166 1.76 -12.48 -5.35
N VAL A 167 0.75 -11.60 -5.37
CA VAL A 167 0.30 -10.86 -4.19
C VAL A 167 -0.95 -11.50 -3.59
N ASN A 168 -0.91 -11.66 -2.27
CA ASN A 168 -2.03 -12.04 -1.40
C ASN A 168 -2.95 -13.12 -1.99
N ASN A 169 -4.17 -12.81 -2.44
CA ASN A 169 -5.16 -13.80 -2.84
C ASN A 169 -4.95 -14.36 -4.26
N THR A 170 -4.09 -13.73 -5.06
CA THR A 170 -3.73 -14.19 -6.41
C THR A 170 -2.78 -15.39 -6.33
N THR A 171 -2.99 -16.38 -7.19
CA THR A 171 -2.18 -17.61 -7.21
C THR A 171 -1.51 -17.87 -8.56
N PRO A 172 -0.29 -18.45 -8.61
CA PRO A 172 0.54 -18.84 -7.46
C PRO A 172 0.99 -17.61 -6.67
N ARG A 173 1.17 -17.78 -5.36
CA ARG A 173 1.62 -16.70 -4.47
C ARG A 173 3.13 -16.61 -4.56
N LEU A 174 3.68 -15.42 -4.48
CA LEU A 174 5.11 -15.29 -4.18
C LEU A 174 5.30 -15.74 -2.74
N ARG A 175 6.08 -16.80 -2.51
CA ARG A 175 6.36 -17.36 -1.19
C ARG A 175 7.85 -17.27 -0.89
N CYS A 176 8.19 -16.55 0.17
CA CYS A 176 9.56 -16.49 0.70
C CYS A 176 9.73 -17.30 1.99
N PHE A 177 8.62 -17.77 2.57
CA PHE A 177 8.62 -18.52 3.82
C PHE A 177 7.68 -19.71 3.66
N ARG A 178 7.97 -20.78 4.41
CA ARG A 178 7.13 -21.99 4.41
C ARG A 178 5.68 -21.68 4.77
N ASP A 179 5.47 -20.84 5.77
CA ASP A 179 4.16 -20.52 6.31
C ASP A 179 4.16 -19.10 6.93
N ALA A 180 2.97 -18.60 7.27
CA ALA A 180 2.81 -17.27 7.86
C ALA A 180 3.48 -17.15 9.24
N PHE A 181 3.57 -18.25 10.01
CA PHE A 181 4.22 -18.24 11.31
C PHE A 181 5.74 -18.03 11.17
N ALA A 182 6.40 -18.70 10.23
CA ALA A 182 7.81 -18.50 9.92
C ALA A 182 8.09 -17.06 9.43
N GLN A 183 7.22 -16.50 8.60
CA GLN A 183 7.28 -15.09 8.19
C GLN A 183 7.16 -14.14 9.40
N GLN A 184 6.25 -14.42 10.33
CA GLN A 184 6.07 -13.62 11.54
C GLN A 184 7.27 -13.67 12.47
N VAL A 185 7.85 -14.85 12.70
CA VAL A 185 9.07 -15.02 13.49
C VAL A 185 10.23 -14.23 12.87
N TRP A 186 10.35 -14.26 11.54
CA TRP A 186 11.35 -13.47 10.84
C TRP A 186 11.17 -11.96 11.05
N GLN A 187 9.93 -11.46 11.02
CA GLN A 187 9.60 -10.05 11.24
C GLN A 187 10.00 -9.57 12.63
N LEU A 188 9.60 -10.30 13.67
CA LEU A 188 9.89 -9.94 15.07
C LEU A 188 11.40 -9.83 15.31
N GLY A 189 12.19 -10.71 14.71
CA GLY A 189 13.64 -10.60 14.78
C GLY A 189 14.20 -9.27 14.26
N ALA A 190 13.62 -8.71 13.18
CA ALA A 190 14.13 -7.46 12.60
C ALA A 190 13.96 -6.26 13.55
N THR A 191 12.86 -6.18 14.30
CA THR A 191 12.61 -5.09 15.25
C THR A 191 13.41 -5.21 16.54
N ASP A 192 13.90 -6.40 16.88
CA ASP A 192 14.63 -6.66 18.13
C ASP A 192 16.15 -6.59 17.96
N TYR A 193 16.69 -7.02 16.82
CA TYR A 193 18.14 -6.87 16.52
C TYR A 193 18.51 -5.46 16.05
N GLY A 194 17.50 -4.70 15.64
CA GLY A 194 17.60 -3.32 15.20
C GLY A 194 17.49 -3.13 13.70
N LEU A 195 17.14 -1.91 13.31
CA LEU A 195 16.96 -1.41 11.94
C LEU A 195 18.18 -0.55 11.52
N LEU A 196 18.28 -0.21 10.22
CA LEU A 196 19.38 0.61 9.64
C LEU A 196 19.65 2.00 10.27
N TRP A 197 18.83 2.39 11.25
CA TRP A 197 18.77 3.67 11.93
C TRP A 197 19.35 3.56 13.35
N ASP A 198 19.44 2.35 13.89
CA ASP A 198 19.86 2.08 15.26
C ASP A 198 21.38 2.19 15.41
N SER A 199 22.16 1.54 14.53
CA SER A 199 23.63 1.64 14.53
C SER A 199 24.29 1.16 13.23
N GLU A 200 25.54 1.56 13.01
CA GLU A 200 26.39 1.01 11.95
C GLU A 200 26.60 -0.51 12.06
N ARG A 201 26.50 -1.06 13.28
CA ARG A 201 26.60 -2.51 13.53
C ARG A 201 25.46 -3.28 12.86
N VAL A 202 24.27 -2.69 12.79
CA VAL A 202 23.09 -3.33 12.20
C VAL A 202 23.20 -3.47 10.68
N VAL A 203 23.97 -2.62 10.00
CA VAL A 203 24.13 -2.65 8.53
C VAL A 203 24.61 -4.02 8.04
N GLY A 204 25.56 -4.64 8.74
CA GLY A 204 26.06 -5.97 8.38
C GLY A 204 25.03 -7.09 8.58
N LEU A 205 24.20 -6.97 9.63
CA LEU A 205 23.13 -7.92 9.91
C LEU A 205 21.99 -7.79 8.90
N GLU A 206 21.52 -6.57 8.64
CA GLU A 206 20.47 -6.31 7.64
C GLU A 206 20.92 -6.74 6.24
N TRP A 207 22.20 -6.60 5.89
CA TRP A 207 22.74 -7.16 4.66
C TRP A 207 22.58 -8.68 4.59
N ALA A 208 22.99 -9.39 5.65
CA ALA A 208 22.88 -10.85 5.69
C ALA A 208 21.41 -11.31 5.67
N ARG A 209 20.53 -10.57 6.36
CA ARG A 209 19.09 -10.83 6.37
C ARG A 209 18.48 -10.62 4.99
N ALA A 210 18.82 -9.53 4.30
CA ALA A 210 18.37 -9.29 2.94
C ALA A 210 18.82 -10.38 1.98
N ALA A 211 20.10 -10.77 2.03
CA ALA A 211 20.63 -11.87 1.21
C ALA A 211 19.90 -13.20 1.44
N ALA A 212 19.66 -13.56 2.71
CA ALA A 212 18.94 -14.79 3.06
C ALA A 212 17.48 -14.75 2.59
N LEU A 213 16.80 -13.61 2.76
CA LEU A 213 15.41 -13.45 2.31
C LEU A 213 15.33 -13.51 0.78
N GLY A 214 16.21 -12.82 0.07
CA GLY A 214 16.25 -12.79 -1.39
C GLY A 214 16.45 -14.19 -1.98
N GLN A 215 17.37 -14.97 -1.40
CA GLN A 215 17.57 -16.37 -1.77
C GLN A 215 16.30 -17.19 -1.50
N SER A 216 15.71 -17.07 -0.31
CA SER A 216 14.49 -17.82 0.05
C SER A 216 13.31 -17.51 -0.87
N CYS A 217 13.15 -16.27 -1.30
CA CYS A 217 12.11 -15.86 -2.26
C CYS A 217 12.36 -16.38 -3.69
N ALA A 218 13.60 -16.76 -4.02
CA ALA A 218 13.98 -17.23 -5.36
C ALA A 218 13.74 -18.73 -5.57
N HIS A 219 13.51 -19.48 -4.49
CA HIS A 219 13.18 -20.91 -4.58
C HIS A 219 11.65 -21.00 -4.78
N GLY A 220 11.21 -21.65 -5.86
CA GLY A 220 9.81 -21.94 -6.10
C GLY A 220 9.24 -22.96 -5.10
N ASP A 221 8.02 -23.43 -5.32
CA ASP A 221 7.46 -24.53 -4.53
C ASP A 221 8.23 -25.85 -4.75
N ASP A 222 9.01 -25.97 -5.85
CA ASP A 222 9.92 -27.07 -6.19
C ASP A 222 11.26 -26.56 -6.80
N ASP A 223 12.34 -27.35 -6.71
CA ASP A 223 13.70 -27.02 -7.20
C ASP A 223 13.79 -26.76 -8.72
N ASP A 224 12.78 -27.21 -9.49
CA ASP A 224 12.72 -27.14 -10.95
C ASP A 224 11.70 -26.10 -11.49
N ASP A 225 10.93 -25.44 -10.62
CA ASP A 225 9.96 -24.43 -11.06
C ASP A 225 10.65 -23.05 -11.11
N GLU A 226 10.59 -22.36 -12.26
CA GLU A 226 11.18 -21.02 -12.39
C GLU A 226 10.52 -19.98 -11.46
N GLY A 227 9.44 -20.37 -10.78
CA GLY A 227 8.73 -19.61 -9.77
C GLY A 227 8.04 -18.38 -10.37
N ILE A 228 6.99 -17.89 -9.70
CA ILE A 228 6.32 -16.65 -10.15
C ILE A 228 7.24 -15.42 -10.05
N LEU A 229 8.33 -15.49 -9.27
CA LEU A 229 9.24 -14.38 -8.97
C LEU A 229 9.69 -13.62 -10.22
N ARG A 230 10.13 -14.31 -11.28
CA ARG A 230 10.61 -13.63 -12.51
C ARG A 230 9.53 -12.84 -13.23
N TYR A 231 8.27 -13.18 -12.94
CA TYR A 231 7.11 -12.67 -13.63
C TYR A 231 6.31 -11.66 -12.82
N VAL A 232 6.66 -11.33 -11.55
CA VAL A 232 5.89 -10.39 -10.72
C VAL A 232 6.10 -8.90 -11.02
N ASN A 233 6.97 -8.56 -11.97
CA ASN A 233 7.29 -7.17 -12.31
C ASN A 233 6.09 -6.35 -12.82
N THR A 234 6.26 -5.02 -12.81
CA THR A 234 5.26 -4.03 -13.23
C THR A 234 4.78 -4.27 -14.66
N ALA A 235 5.69 -4.57 -15.60
CA ALA A 235 5.33 -4.70 -17.02
C ALA A 235 4.36 -5.87 -17.24
N GLN A 236 4.63 -7.01 -16.61
CA GLN A 236 3.75 -8.16 -16.63
C GLN A 236 2.40 -7.88 -15.94
N THR A 237 2.41 -7.13 -14.83
CA THR A 237 1.18 -6.70 -14.13
C THR A 237 0.36 -5.71 -14.98
N VAL A 238 1.00 -4.87 -15.80
CA VAL A 238 0.31 -3.96 -16.73
C VAL A 238 -0.41 -4.73 -17.84
N GLU A 239 0.16 -5.84 -18.33
CA GLU A 239 -0.54 -6.72 -19.26
C GLU A 239 -1.76 -7.40 -18.61
N ASP A 240 -1.65 -7.78 -17.33
CA ASP A 240 -2.81 -8.25 -16.56
C ASP A 240 -3.91 -7.19 -16.49
N MET A 241 -3.54 -5.93 -16.22
CA MET A 241 -4.48 -4.80 -16.21
C MET A 241 -5.14 -4.60 -17.57
N ARG A 242 -4.38 -4.68 -18.67
CA ARG A 242 -4.93 -4.56 -20.03
C ARG A 242 -5.94 -5.68 -20.29
N HIS A 243 -5.62 -6.91 -19.92
CA HIS A 243 -6.53 -8.04 -20.08
C HIS A 243 -7.78 -7.90 -19.19
N LEU A 244 -7.62 -7.47 -17.94
CA LEU A 244 -8.72 -7.21 -17.02
C LEU A 244 -9.70 -6.17 -17.57
N VAL A 245 -9.19 -5.10 -18.21
CA VAL A 245 -10.02 -4.08 -18.85
C VAL A 245 -10.88 -4.66 -19.98
N GLU A 246 -10.34 -5.55 -20.83
CA GLU A 246 -11.13 -6.25 -21.85
C GLU A 246 -12.23 -7.09 -21.22
N LYS A 247 -11.88 -7.87 -20.19
CA LYS A 247 -12.81 -8.77 -19.53
C LYS A 247 -13.90 -8.05 -18.75
N LEU A 248 -13.63 -6.87 -18.22
CA LEU A 248 -14.64 -5.99 -17.66
C LEU A 248 -15.59 -5.45 -18.73
N GLY A 249 -15.09 -5.14 -19.93
CA GLY A 249 -15.91 -4.77 -21.08
C GLY A 249 -16.84 -5.89 -21.55
N GLU A 250 -16.30 -7.11 -21.67
CA GLU A 250 -17.08 -8.33 -21.97
C GLU A 250 -18.18 -8.55 -20.92
N TRP A 251 -17.81 -8.50 -19.64
CA TRP A 251 -18.75 -8.65 -18.53
C TRP A 251 -19.86 -7.59 -18.56
N ARG A 252 -19.51 -6.31 -18.73
CA ARG A 252 -20.47 -5.20 -18.82
C ARG A 252 -21.50 -5.44 -19.93
N ALA A 253 -21.04 -5.83 -21.11
CA ALA A 253 -21.91 -6.10 -22.25
C ALA A 253 -22.83 -7.30 -22.01
N ALA A 254 -22.33 -8.36 -21.36
CA ALA A 254 -23.13 -9.52 -20.99
C ALA A 254 -24.18 -9.17 -19.93
N GLU A 255 -23.81 -8.41 -18.90
CA GLU A 255 -24.70 -7.96 -17.83
C GLU A 255 -25.81 -7.04 -18.36
N ALA A 256 -25.48 -6.16 -19.31
CA ALA A 256 -26.46 -5.32 -19.98
C ALA A 256 -27.49 -6.16 -20.76
N ARG A 257 -27.06 -7.21 -21.47
CA ARG A 257 -27.98 -8.13 -22.17
C ARG A 257 -28.87 -8.90 -21.20
N ARG A 258 -28.33 -9.29 -20.04
CA ARG A 258 -29.08 -10.03 -19.00
C ARG A 258 -30.16 -9.19 -18.33
N THR A 259 -29.93 -7.88 -18.20
CA THR A 259 -30.80 -6.96 -17.44
C THR A 259 -31.65 -6.04 -18.30
N ALA A 260 -31.40 -5.95 -19.61
CA ALA A 260 -32.16 -5.09 -20.53
C ALA A 260 -33.55 -5.65 -20.86
N SER A 261 -34.58 -4.82 -20.71
CA SER A 261 -36.00 -5.13 -20.96
C SER A 261 -36.50 -4.63 -22.33
N ASN A 262 -35.79 -4.93 -23.43
CA ASN A 262 -36.09 -4.54 -24.84
C ASN A 262 -35.44 -3.24 -25.38
N HIS A 263 -34.44 -2.66 -24.73
CA HIS A 263 -33.70 -1.51 -25.29
C HIS A 263 -32.30 -1.92 -25.79
N THR A 264 -31.93 -1.48 -26.99
CA THR A 264 -30.57 -1.61 -27.55
C THR A 264 -29.67 -0.52 -26.97
N TYR A 265 -28.73 -0.90 -26.09
CA TYR A 265 -27.75 0.02 -25.50
C TYR A 265 -26.43 -0.02 -26.29
N ASP A 266 -26.35 0.70 -27.41
CA ASP A 266 -25.15 0.73 -28.27
C ASP A 266 -23.88 1.20 -27.53
N GLY A 267 -24.03 2.03 -26.49
CA GLY A 267 -22.93 2.52 -25.65
C GLY A 267 -22.35 1.49 -24.68
N LEU A 268 -23.02 0.35 -24.46
CA LEU A 268 -22.56 -0.70 -23.54
C LEU A 268 -21.90 -1.89 -24.26
N ALA A 269 -21.93 -1.88 -25.60
CA ALA A 269 -21.34 -2.95 -26.41
C ALA A 269 -19.84 -3.12 -26.12
N TYR A 270 -19.42 -4.37 -25.98
CA TYR A 270 -18.01 -4.73 -25.90
C TYR A 270 -17.36 -4.53 -27.26
N ARG A 271 -16.22 -3.84 -27.27
CA ARG A 271 -15.40 -3.64 -28.48
C ARG A 271 -14.00 -4.20 -28.23
N PRO A 272 -13.71 -5.44 -28.69
CA PRO A 272 -12.41 -6.07 -28.49
C PRO A 272 -11.26 -5.14 -28.90
N GLY A 273 -10.27 -4.96 -28.04
CA GLY A 273 -9.11 -4.12 -28.32
C GLY A 273 -9.33 -2.62 -28.09
N HIS A 274 -10.57 -2.19 -27.82
CA HIS A 274 -10.95 -0.78 -27.70
C HIS A 274 -11.47 -0.39 -26.31
N GLU A 275 -11.59 -1.34 -25.38
CA GLU A 275 -11.98 -1.03 -23.99
C GLU A 275 -10.92 -0.17 -23.31
N LYS A 276 -11.33 0.89 -22.61
CA LYS A 276 -10.42 1.87 -22.02
C LYS A 276 -10.37 1.76 -20.51
N LEU A 277 -9.17 1.88 -19.97
CA LEU A 277 -8.89 1.91 -18.54
C LEU A 277 -9.42 3.22 -17.92
N GLN A 278 -10.24 3.09 -16.88
CA GLN A 278 -10.44 4.14 -15.87
C GLN A 278 -9.69 3.72 -14.61
N TYR A 279 -8.74 4.53 -14.15
CA TYR A 279 -7.79 4.11 -13.12
C TYR A 279 -7.55 5.18 -12.06
N TRP A 280 -7.44 4.74 -10.82
CA TRP A 280 -6.91 5.54 -9.71
C TRP A 280 -5.84 4.73 -8.99
N GLY A 281 -4.58 5.07 -9.23
CA GLY A 281 -3.43 4.44 -8.59
C GLY A 281 -2.88 5.32 -7.48
N LEU A 282 -2.64 4.74 -6.31
CA LEU A 282 -1.98 5.39 -5.19
C LEU A 282 -0.57 4.85 -5.01
N SER A 283 0.38 5.70 -4.59
CA SER A 283 1.76 5.27 -4.27
C SER A 283 2.39 4.48 -5.44
N TYR A 284 2.90 3.26 -5.24
CA TYR A 284 3.37 2.40 -6.34
C TYR A 284 2.33 2.15 -7.45
N GLY A 285 1.02 2.24 -7.15
CA GLY A 285 -0.03 2.23 -8.16
C GLY A 285 0.12 3.36 -9.19
N THR A 286 0.77 4.46 -8.83
CA THR A 286 1.12 5.52 -9.79
C THR A 286 2.13 5.05 -10.84
N LEU A 287 3.09 4.21 -10.45
CA LEU A 287 4.04 3.57 -11.36
C LEU A 287 3.30 2.61 -12.31
N LEU A 288 2.40 1.78 -11.80
CA LEU A 288 1.55 0.92 -12.63
C LEU A 288 0.75 1.73 -13.67
N GLY A 289 0.13 2.82 -13.25
CA GLY A 289 -0.62 3.71 -14.14
C GLY A 289 0.27 4.38 -15.19
N ALA A 290 1.44 4.91 -14.79
CA ALA A 290 2.40 5.52 -15.70
C ALA A 290 2.92 4.52 -16.73
N THR A 291 3.25 3.31 -16.31
CA THR A 291 3.73 2.24 -17.19
C THR A 291 2.63 1.72 -18.11
N PHE A 292 1.39 1.61 -17.61
CA PHE A 292 0.24 1.33 -18.48
C PHE A 292 0.06 2.40 -19.56
N ALA A 293 0.16 3.68 -19.20
CA ALA A 293 0.04 4.77 -20.16
C ALA A 293 1.18 4.78 -21.19
N ALA A 294 2.39 4.37 -20.80
CA ALA A 294 3.53 4.26 -21.71
C ALA A 294 3.40 3.08 -22.69
N LEU A 295 2.96 1.91 -22.20
CA LEU A 295 2.85 0.69 -23.02
C LEU A 295 1.54 0.65 -23.85
N HIS A 296 0.44 1.17 -23.29
CA HIS A 296 -0.90 1.10 -23.88
C HIS A 296 -1.60 2.47 -23.94
N PRO A 297 -0.99 3.52 -24.53
CA PRO A 297 -1.51 4.88 -24.48
C PRO A 297 -2.93 5.01 -25.07
N HIS A 298 -3.25 4.25 -26.12
CA HIS A 298 -4.57 4.25 -26.75
C HIS A 298 -5.67 3.60 -25.91
N ARG A 299 -5.29 2.88 -24.85
CA ARG A 299 -6.17 2.16 -23.93
C ARG A 299 -6.43 2.95 -22.65
N VAL A 300 -5.89 4.15 -22.49
CA VAL A 300 -6.20 5.03 -21.36
C VAL A 300 -7.50 5.80 -21.61
N GLY A 301 -8.46 5.67 -20.69
CA GLY A 301 -9.71 6.42 -20.68
C GLY A 301 -9.64 7.62 -19.74
N ARG A 302 -9.50 7.34 -18.45
CA ARG A 302 -9.31 8.34 -17.38
C ARG A 302 -8.31 7.80 -16.38
N MET A 303 -7.46 8.66 -15.84
CA MET A 303 -6.38 8.22 -14.95
C MET A 303 -6.11 9.28 -13.89
N VAL A 304 -6.05 8.86 -12.64
CA VAL A 304 -5.59 9.64 -11.49
C VAL A 304 -4.40 8.91 -10.89
N LEU A 305 -3.28 9.61 -10.75
CA LEU A 305 -2.07 9.11 -10.11
C LEU A 305 -1.85 9.96 -8.86
N ASP A 306 -1.98 9.36 -7.68
CA ASP A 306 -1.98 10.04 -6.38
C ASP A 306 -0.82 9.55 -5.50
N GLY A 307 0.07 10.46 -5.08
CA GLY A 307 1.37 10.08 -4.49
C GLY A 307 2.33 9.51 -5.54
N VAL A 308 2.76 10.36 -6.47
CA VAL A 308 3.45 9.96 -7.72
C VAL A 308 4.88 9.49 -7.45
N VAL A 309 5.16 8.24 -7.82
CA VAL A 309 6.50 7.65 -7.89
C VAL A 309 7.20 8.15 -9.14
N ASP A 310 8.45 8.58 -9.03
CA ASP A 310 9.31 8.85 -10.18
C ASP A 310 9.69 7.53 -10.89
N PRO A 311 9.18 7.28 -12.11
CA PRO A 311 9.45 6.03 -12.80
C PRO A 311 10.94 5.83 -13.14
N ALA A 312 11.68 6.91 -13.42
CA ALA A 312 13.09 6.80 -13.78
C ALA A 312 13.93 6.39 -12.57
N ASP A 313 13.67 6.98 -11.40
CA ASP A 313 14.34 6.63 -10.14
C ASP A 313 13.97 5.21 -9.68
N HIS A 314 12.71 4.79 -9.83
CA HIS A 314 12.25 3.45 -9.46
C HIS A 314 12.86 2.36 -10.35
N TYR A 315 12.75 2.50 -11.68
CA TYR A 315 13.29 1.50 -12.61
C TYR A 315 14.82 1.44 -12.58
N ALA A 316 15.50 2.52 -12.18
CA ALA A 316 16.95 2.50 -11.91
C ALA A 316 17.31 1.82 -10.56
N GLY A 317 16.34 1.36 -9.78
CA GLY A 317 16.55 0.82 -8.43
C GLY A 317 17.21 1.82 -7.49
N ALA A 318 17.02 3.12 -7.73
CA ALA A 318 17.77 4.18 -7.09
C ALA A 318 17.15 4.64 -5.76
N TRP A 319 15.83 4.80 -5.70
CA TRP A 319 15.08 5.19 -4.49
C TRP A 319 15.58 6.48 -3.83
N ARG A 320 16.05 7.46 -4.62
CA ARG A 320 16.63 8.72 -4.14
C ARG A 320 15.63 9.86 -4.08
N THR A 321 14.54 9.76 -4.82
CA THR A 321 13.67 10.91 -5.11
C THR A 321 12.39 10.97 -4.27
N GLN A 322 12.33 10.21 -3.18
CA GLN A 322 11.12 10.04 -2.35
C GLN A 322 11.23 10.64 -0.94
N LEU A 323 12.37 11.28 -0.61
CA LEU A 323 12.71 11.67 0.77
C LEU A 323 12.89 13.18 0.97
N GLN A 324 12.77 13.99 -0.08
CA GLN A 324 13.10 15.43 -0.06
C GLN A 324 12.25 16.21 0.95
N ASP A 325 11.00 15.80 1.15
CA ASP A 325 10.06 16.48 2.06
C ASP A 325 10.04 15.87 3.48
N SER A 326 10.79 14.79 3.71
CA SER A 326 10.71 14.02 4.95
C SER A 326 11.02 14.86 6.20
N ASP A 327 12.08 15.65 6.15
CA ASP A 327 12.45 16.52 7.27
C ASP A 327 11.48 17.68 7.44
N ALA A 328 10.96 18.24 6.33
CA ALA A 328 9.97 19.31 6.37
C ALA A 328 8.67 18.87 7.07
N ILE A 329 8.24 17.61 6.88
CA ILE A 329 7.06 17.07 7.58
C ILE A 329 7.29 17.04 9.10
N VAL A 330 8.46 16.59 9.58
CA VAL A 330 8.74 16.56 11.03
C VAL A 330 8.83 17.96 11.62
N THR A 331 9.42 18.91 10.88
CA THR A 331 9.42 20.33 11.25
C THR A 331 8.00 20.88 11.33
N GLN A 332 7.12 20.56 10.37
CA GLN A 332 5.72 20.99 10.39
C GLN A 332 4.95 20.36 11.56
N LEU A 333 5.11 19.07 11.81
CA LEU A 333 4.48 18.40 12.95
C LEU A 333 4.92 19.02 14.29
N SER A 334 6.19 19.40 14.40
CA SER A 334 6.73 20.10 15.58
C SER A 334 6.16 21.51 15.71
N ALA A 335 5.97 22.21 14.59
CA ALA A 335 5.31 23.52 14.55
C ALA A 335 3.84 23.44 14.97
N ASP A 336 3.09 22.45 14.48
CA ASP A 336 1.70 22.22 14.84
C ASP A 336 1.56 21.87 16.33
N CYS A 337 2.47 21.02 16.86
CA CYS A 337 2.54 20.72 18.29
C CYS A 337 2.80 21.97 19.14
N PHE A 338 3.75 22.82 18.72
CA PHE A 338 4.05 24.07 19.42
C PHE A 338 2.84 25.03 19.38
N ALA A 339 2.21 25.21 18.21
CA ALA A 339 1.04 26.06 18.04
C ALA A 339 -0.17 25.59 18.87
N ALA A 340 -0.31 24.28 19.07
CA ALA A 340 -1.37 23.69 19.90
C ALA A 340 -1.22 24.01 21.40
N GLY A 341 -0.04 24.49 21.84
CA GLY A 341 0.22 24.85 23.24
C GLY A 341 0.30 23.63 24.17
N PRO A 342 0.60 23.85 25.47
CA PRO A 342 0.79 22.77 26.45
C PRO A 342 -0.48 21.96 26.73
N ARG A 343 -1.67 22.50 26.41
CA ARG A 343 -2.95 21.78 26.52
C ARG A 343 -3.28 20.97 25.27
N GLY A 344 -2.79 21.37 24.09
CA GLY A 344 -3.09 20.73 22.82
C GLY A 344 -2.04 19.71 22.37
N CYS A 345 -0.79 19.83 22.84
CA CYS A 345 0.27 18.87 22.55
C CYS A 345 1.09 18.54 23.79
N ALA A 346 1.19 17.24 24.13
CA ALA A 346 1.93 16.78 25.30
C ALA A 346 3.46 16.95 25.17
N LEU A 347 3.97 17.06 23.94
CA LEU A 347 5.38 17.31 23.67
C LEU A 347 5.76 18.81 23.69
N HIS A 348 4.78 19.71 23.74
CA HIS A 348 5.02 21.17 23.75
C HIS A 348 6.06 21.56 24.81
N THR A 349 7.04 22.37 24.41
CA THR A 349 8.09 22.86 25.28
C THR A 349 8.71 24.15 24.72
N GLY A 350 9.43 24.87 25.58
CA GLY A 350 10.24 26.01 25.18
C GLY A 350 9.44 27.20 24.64
N SER A 351 10.07 27.91 23.70
CA SER A 351 9.61 29.18 23.13
C SER A 351 9.43 29.12 21.60
N SER A 352 9.77 28.00 20.98
CA SER A 352 9.65 27.79 19.54
C SER A 352 9.40 26.33 19.17
N SER A 353 8.97 26.08 17.93
CA SER A 353 8.86 24.72 17.38
C SER A 353 10.18 23.96 17.36
N ALA A 354 11.32 24.67 17.28
CA ALA A 354 12.65 24.06 17.35
C ALA A 354 12.91 23.41 18.72
N ASP A 355 12.32 23.93 19.80
CA ASP A 355 12.44 23.33 21.14
C ASP A 355 11.67 21.99 21.22
N VAL A 356 10.53 21.89 20.53
CA VAL A 356 9.77 20.63 20.40
C VAL A 356 10.56 19.60 19.61
N GLU A 357 11.14 20.00 18.47
CA GLU A 357 11.95 19.12 17.64
C GLU A 357 13.25 18.66 18.36
N ALA A 358 13.86 19.55 19.15
CA ALA A 358 15.01 19.22 20.00
C ALA A 358 14.63 18.23 21.10
N ARG A 359 13.45 18.36 21.73
CA ARG A 359 12.94 17.39 22.71
C ARG A 359 12.67 16.03 22.07
N LEU A 360 12.02 15.99 20.91
CA LEU A 360 11.86 14.77 20.11
C LEU A 360 13.21 14.09 19.85
N THR A 361 14.19 14.86 19.38
CA THR A 361 15.56 14.40 19.13
C THR A 361 16.17 13.75 20.37
N SER A 362 16.10 14.42 21.52
CA SER A 362 16.71 13.96 22.77
C SER A 362 16.11 12.65 23.26
N ILE A 363 14.78 12.50 23.17
CA ILE A 363 14.06 11.28 23.55
C ILE A 363 14.53 10.11 22.67
N LEU A 364 14.57 10.31 21.35
CA LEU A 364 15.04 9.30 20.42
C LEU A 364 16.52 8.95 20.69
N GLN A 365 17.40 9.93 20.86
CA GLN A 365 18.81 9.66 21.16
C GLN A 365 19.00 8.82 22.43
N THR A 366 18.19 9.07 23.47
CA THR A 366 18.25 8.28 24.72
C THR A 366 17.88 6.81 24.49
N LEU A 367 16.93 6.53 23.59
CA LEU A 367 16.53 5.15 23.25
C LEU A 367 17.60 4.37 22.49
N LYS A 368 18.59 5.02 21.88
CA LYS A 368 19.73 4.31 21.24
C LYS A 368 20.59 3.58 22.27
N ASP A 369 20.86 4.24 23.40
CA ASP A 369 21.74 3.71 24.43
C ASP A 369 20.97 2.99 25.54
N ALA A 370 19.71 3.39 25.77
CA ALA A 370 18.87 2.87 26.85
C ALA A 370 17.43 2.58 26.36
N PRO A 371 17.21 1.50 25.58
CA PRO A 371 15.87 1.05 25.22
C PRO A 371 15.01 0.81 26.47
N LEU A 372 13.69 0.93 26.34
CA LEU A 372 12.77 0.84 27.47
C LEU A 372 12.27 -0.60 27.64
N PRO A 373 12.59 -1.30 28.75
CA PRO A 373 11.97 -2.57 29.07
C PRO A 373 10.52 -2.34 29.53
N VAL A 374 9.59 -3.09 28.96
CA VAL A 374 8.18 -3.07 29.29
C VAL A 374 7.78 -4.46 29.74
N ASP A 375 7.28 -4.55 30.96
CA ASP A 375 6.71 -5.77 31.50
C ASP A 375 5.19 -5.76 31.28
N THR A 376 4.69 -6.64 30.42
CA THR A 376 3.26 -6.83 30.25
C THR A 376 2.78 -7.90 31.23
N VAL A 377 2.75 -7.59 32.53
CA VAL A 377 2.29 -8.52 33.57
C VAL A 377 0.84 -8.93 33.26
N GLY A 378 0.61 -10.24 33.03
CA GLY A 378 -0.69 -10.78 32.62
C GLY A 378 -0.97 -10.78 31.10
N GLY A 379 0.02 -10.44 30.28
CA GLY A 379 0.00 -10.46 28.80
C GLY A 379 1.04 -11.40 28.16
N ASP A 380 1.52 -11.07 26.95
CA ASP A 380 2.36 -11.92 26.07
C ASP A 380 3.86 -11.99 26.44
N GLY A 381 4.26 -11.40 27.57
CA GLY A 381 5.64 -11.44 28.10
C GLY A 381 6.45 -10.16 27.86
N PRO A 382 7.74 -10.14 28.20
CA PRO A 382 8.54 -8.91 28.18
C PRO A 382 8.74 -8.36 26.77
N VAL A 383 8.68 -7.03 26.64
CA VAL A 383 8.93 -6.30 25.37
C VAL A 383 10.00 -5.24 25.57
N LEU A 384 10.82 -5.03 24.56
CA LEU A 384 11.72 -3.88 24.48
C LEU A 384 11.15 -2.86 23.51
N ILE A 385 10.99 -1.62 23.95
CA ILE A 385 10.74 -0.49 23.04
C ILE A 385 12.08 0.12 22.64
N THR A 386 12.40 0.04 21.35
CA THR A 386 13.69 0.43 20.77
C THR A 386 13.62 1.78 20.05
N TYR A 387 14.77 2.32 19.67
CA TYR A 387 14.87 3.48 18.77
C TYR A 387 14.13 3.24 17.45
N GLY A 388 14.32 2.07 16.83
CA GLY A 388 13.62 1.66 15.62
C GLY A 388 12.10 1.66 15.77
N ASP A 389 11.55 1.20 16.90
CA ASP A 389 10.10 1.17 17.13
C ASP A 389 9.48 2.58 17.11
N VAL A 390 10.16 3.55 17.72
CA VAL A 390 9.69 4.95 17.76
C VAL A 390 9.90 5.64 16.41
N HIS A 391 10.94 5.28 15.66
CA HIS A 391 11.10 5.73 14.27
C HIS A 391 10.01 5.19 13.34
N LEU A 392 9.55 3.95 13.53
CA LEU A 392 8.38 3.42 12.80
C LEU A 392 7.09 4.14 13.19
N ALA A 393 6.93 4.51 14.47
CA ALA A 393 5.80 5.34 14.92
C ALA A 393 5.86 6.76 14.33
N LEU A 394 7.05 7.37 14.25
CA LEU A 394 7.29 8.64 13.59
C LEU A 394 6.96 8.56 12.11
N LEU A 395 7.45 7.54 11.41
CA LEU A 395 7.13 7.31 10.00
C LEU A 395 5.60 7.20 9.78
N SER A 396 4.90 6.48 10.66
CA SER A 396 3.44 6.36 10.61
C SER A 396 2.73 7.71 10.81
N ALA A 397 3.25 8.57 11.70
CA ALA A 397 2.76 9.93 11.89
C ALA A 397 3.03 10.83 10.69
N MET A 398 4.14 10.64 9.99
CA MET A 398 4.45 11.39 8.77
C MET A 398 3.52 11.00 7.62
N TYR A 399 3.21 9.70 7.47
CA TYR A 399 2.29 9.21 6.44
C TYR A 399 0.83 9.62 6.70
N SER A 400 0.37 9.56 7.96
CA SER A 400 -1.02 9.79 8.34
C SER A 400 -1.15 10.77 9.52
N PRO A 401 -0.78 12.05 9.33
CA PRO A 401 -0.61 13.01 10.44
C PRO A 401 -1.88 13.22 11.26
N PHE A 402 -3.05 13.30 10.60
CA PHE A 402 -4.33 13.49 11.28
C PHE A 402 -4.72 12.34 12.22
N ALA A 403 -4.28 11.12 11.93
CA ALA A 403 -4.60 9.95 12.74
C ALA A 403 -3.48 9.60 13.74
N MET A 404 -2.23 9.83 13.36
CA MET A 404 -1.06 9.22 14.02
C MET A 404 -0.14 10.22 14.74
N ALA A 405 -0.22 11.53 14.45
CA ALA A 405 0.63 12.53 15.12
C ALA A 405 0.29 12.69 16.60
N ALA A 406 -1.00 12.82 16.96
CA ALA A 406 -1.40 12.99 18.35
C ALA A 406 -1.06 11.79 19.26
N PRO A 407 -1.27 10.52 18.84
CA PRO A 407 -0.75 9.36 19.57
C PRO A 407 0.77 9.40 19.76
N LEU A 408 1.55 9.71 18.72
CA LEU A 408 3.00 9.83 18.81
C LEU A 408 3.43 10.89 19.84
N PHE A 409 2.82 12.07 19.81
CA PHE A 409 3.15 13.15 20.75
C PHE A 409 2.72 12.87 22.19
N ARG A 410 1.77 11.96 22.42
CA ARG A 410 1.43 11.46 23.77
C ARG A 410 2.40 10.38 24.25
N LEU A 411 2.88 9.52 23.34
CA LEU A 411 3.88 8.49 23.61
C LEU A 411 5.23 9.08 24.06
N LEU A 412 5.70 10.14 23.40
CA LEU A 412 7.07 10.66 23.60
C LEU A 412 7.37 11.13 25.03
N PRO A 413 6.52 11.91 25.72
CA PRO A 413 6.74 12.24 27.13
C PRO A 413 6.76 11.02 28.06
N ALA A 414 6.03 9.94 27.76
CA ALA A 414 6.08 8.71 28.53
C ALA A 414 7.43 7.99 28.38
N LEU A 415 7.98 7.97 27.15
CA LEU A 415 9.33 7.48 26.89
C LEU A 415 10.39 8.30 27.64
N GLU A 416 10.25 9.64 27.65
CA GLU A 416 11.15 10.54 28.38
C GLU A 416 11.17 10.26 29.88
N ARG A 417 10.00 10.04 30.49
CA ARG A 417 9.87 9.65 31.90
C ARG A 417 10.23 8.19 32.18
N ARG A 418 10.46 7.39 31.12
CA ARG A 418 10.65 5.93 31.17
C ARG A 418 9.49 5.21 31.89
N ASP A 419 8.27 5.70 31.69
CA ASP A 419 7.07 5.14 32.30
C ASP A 419 6.53 3.97 31.47
N ALA A 420 7.01 2.75 31.78
CA ALA A 420 6.59 1.53 31.09
C ALA A 420 5.09 1.18 31.28
N SER A 421 4.42 1.82 32.24
CA SER A 421 3.00 1.58 32.55
C SER A 421 2.05 2.51 31.80
N ASP A 422 2.58 3.52 31.10
CA ASP A 422 1.78 4.46 30.32
C ASP A 422 0.97 3.74 29.22
N ALA A 423 -0.27 4.15 29.04
CA ALA A 423 -1.20 3.48 28.12
C ALA A 423 -0.71 3.49 26.66
N GLU A 424 -0.02 4.54 26.20
CA GLU A 424 0.52 4.57 24.83
C GLU A 424 1.76 3.66 24.69
N ILE A 425 2.56 3.50 25.75
CA ILE A 425 3.69 2.56 25.79
C ILE A 425 3.18 1.13 25.75
N VAL A 426 2.21 0.80 26.60
CA VAL A 426 1.56 -0.52 26.63
C VAL A 426 0.91 -0.81 25.28
N ARG A 427 0.27 0.17 24.66
CA ARG A 427 -0.31 0.02 23.32
C ARG A 427 0.74 -0.23 22.25
N LEU A 428 1.89 0.45 22.30
CA LEU A 428 2.99 0.21 21.36
C LEU A 428 3.59 -1.19 21.57
N ALA A 429 3.82 -1.60 22.81
CA ALA A 429 4.28 -2.94 23.15
C ALA A 429 3.30 -4.03 22.67
N ALA A 430 2.01 -3.83 22.92
CA ALA A 430 0.96 -4.73 22.45
C ALA A 430 0.82 -4.76 20.93
N ARG A 431 1.13 -3.68 20.20
CA ARG A 431 1.19 -3.71 18.72
C ARG A 431 2.42 -4.45 18.22
N LYS A 432 3.56 -4.28 18.87
CA LYS A 432 4.80 -5.00 18.56
C LYS A 432 4.63 -6.51 18.75
N GLN A 433 3.91 -6.92 19.80
CA GLN A 433 3.56 -8.32 20.06
C GLN A 433 2.33 -8.80 19.27
N GLY A 434 1.30 -7.98 19.12
CA GLY A 434 -0.01 -8.31 18.55
C GLY A 434 -0.02 -8.58 17.04
N ALA A 435 1.14 -8.69 16.42
CA ALA A 435 1.34 -9.34 15.12
C ALA A 435 1.47 -10.87 15.26
N LEU A 436 1.46 -11.43 16.48
CA LEU A 436 1.54 -12.87 16.70
C LEU A 436 0.31 -13.59 16.15
N VAL A 437 0.51 -14.32 15.06
CA VAL A 437 -0.38 -15.41 14.65
C VAL A 437 -0.57 -16.34 15.87
N PRO A 438 -1.81 -16.65 16.31
CA PRO A 438 -2.04 -17.47 17.48
C PRO A 438 -1.28 -18.80 17.39
N ALA A 439 -0.63 -19.22 18.48
CA ALA A 439 0.07 -20.52 18.51
C ALA A 439 -0.86 -21.73 18.26
N SER A 440 -2.18 -21.55 18.39
CA SER A 440 -3.21 -22.52 18.00
C SER A 440 -3.34 -22.69 16.49
N ALA A 441 -2.80 -21.78 15.68
CA ALA A 441 -2.69 -21.94 14.23
C ALA A 441 -1.62 -22.97 13.80
N ARG A 442 -1.17 -23.80 14.76
CA ARG A 442 -0.47 -25.08 14.52
C ARG A 442 -1.41 -26.18 14.03
N SER A 443 -2.73 -26.01 14.12
CA SER A 443 -3.69 -26.91 13.46
C SER A 443 -3.80 -26.56 11.98
N ASP A 444 -4.18 -27.53 11.16
CA ASP A 444 -4.37 -27.53 9.69
C ASP A 444 -5.24 -26.40 9.08
N GLU A 445 -5.53 -25.31 9.81
CA GLU A 445 -6.15 -24.12 9.27
C GLU A 445 -5.11 -23.26 8.53
N PRO A 446 -5.35 -22.94 7.24
CA PRO A 446 -4.46 -22.08 6.49
C PRO A 446 -4.49 -20.68 7.11
N VAL A 447 -3.47 -20.33 7.88
CA VAL A 447 -3.17 -18.93 8.20
C VAL A 447 -2.92 -18.23 6.87
N PRO A 448 -3.61 -17.11 6.58
CA PRO A 448 -3.43 -16.44 5.30
C PRO A 448 -1.97 -16.00 5.21
N TYR A 449 -1.22 -16.61 4.30
CA TYR A 449 0.11 -16.13 3.95
C TYR A 449 -0.06 -14.73 3.35
N VAL A 450 0.24 -13.70 4.15
CA VAL A 450 0.20 -12.31 3.71
C VAL A 450 1.49 -12.07 2.95
N SER A 451 1.42 -12.22 1.63
CA SER A 451 2.58 -12.11 0.73
C SER A 451 3.20 -10.70 0.68
N ALA A 452 2.57 -9.69 1.30
CA ALA A 452 3.09 -8.32 1.32
C ALA A 452 4.57 -8.26 1.71
N MET A 453 5.00 -9.06 2.70
CA MET A 453 6.42 -9.22 3.01
C MET A 453 7.09 -10.27 2.13
N GLY A 454 8.07 -9.81 1.35
CA GLY A 454 8.58 -10.56 0.21
C GLY A 454 8.10 -9.91 -1.08
N ALA A 455 6.79 -9.72 -1.27
CA ALA A 455 6.25 -9.14 -2.50
C ALA A 455 6.72 -7.71 -2.75
N VAL A 456 6.70 -6.82 -1.75
CA VAL A 456 7.20 -5.44 -1.91
C VAL A 456 8.62 -5.47 -2.47
N GLN A 457 9.49 -6.26 -1.82
CA GLN A 457 10.90 -6.36 -2.16
C GLN A 457 11.08 -7.01 -3.53
N SER A 458 10.51 -8.18 -3.75
CA SER A 458 10.64 -8.94 -4.98
C SER A 458 10.11 -8.19 -6.20
N ILE A 459 8.95 -7.54 -6.12
CA ILE A 459 8.40 -6.75 -7.22
C ILE A 459 9.32 -5.58 -7.55
N ALA A 460 9.68 -4.78 -6.54
CA ALA A 460 10.59 -3.64 -6.72
C ALA A 460 11.95 -4.06 -7.30
N CYS A 461 12.48 -5.19 -6.88
CA CYS A 461 13.73 -5.71 -7.43
C CYS A 461 13.56 -6.16 -8.87
N MET A 462 12.51 -6.92 -9.19
CA MET A 462 12.21 -7.36 -10.56
C MET A 462 11.91 -6.20 -11.53
N ASP A 463 11.43 -5.07 -11.03
CA ASP A 463 11.29 -3.85 -11.83
C ASP A 463 12.65 -3.26 -12.25
N SER A 464 13.68 -3.42 -11.43
CA SER A 464 15.00 -2.79 -11.63
C SER A 464 16.09 -3.75 -12.13
N VAL A 465 15.74 -5.01 -12.40
CA VAL A 465 16.67 -6.02 -12.96
C VAL A 465 17.24 -5.52 -14.28
N GLY A 466 18.57 -5.56 -14.41
CA GLY A 466 19.30 -5.15 -15.61
C GLY A 466 19.67 -3.67 -15.65
N ALA A 467 18.95 -2.80 -14.93
CA ALA A 467 19.20 -1.35 -14.93
C ALA A 467 20.22 -0.90 -13.87
N ALA A 468 20.25 -1.56 -12.70
CA ALA A 468 21.14 -1.20 -11.60
C ALA A 468 22.38 -2.12 -11.55
N PRO A 469 23.60 -1.58 -11.30
CA PRO A 469 24.77 -2.42 -11.07
C PRO A 469 24.59 -3.25 -9.79
N PRO A 470 25.18 -4.47 -9.71
CA PRO A 470 25.10 -5.32 -8.53
C PRO A 470 25.53 -4.57 -7.27
N LEU A 471 24.70 -4.66 -6.23
CA LEU A 471 24.96 -3.98 -4.98
C LEU A 471 26.07 -4.71 -4.22
N THR A 472 27.12 -3.97 -3.82
CA THR A 472 28.17 -4.46 -2.93
C THR A 472 28.05 -3.81 -1.55
N ARG A 473 28.64 -4.42 -0.52
CA ARG A 473 28.63 -3.83 0.83
C ARG A 473 29.20 -2.41 0.86
N ALA A 474 30.24 -2.15 0.07
CA ALA A 474 30.88 -0.83 -0.03
C ALA A 474 29.96 0.20 -0.72
N THR A 475 29.37 -0.17 -1.87
CA THR A 475 28.45 0.72 -2.61
C THR A 475 27.17 0.98 -1.83
N PHE A 476 26.65 -0.01 -1.09
CA PHE A 476 25.50 0.21 -0.21
C PHE A 476 25.80 1.13 0.97
N ARG A 477 26.99 1.03 1.59
CA ARG A 477 27.39 1.98 2.64
C ARG A 477 27.49 3.40 2.11
N ALA A 478 28.04 3.59 0.92
CA ALA A 478 28.08 4.89 0.27
C ALA A 478 26.66 5.42 -0.02
N TYR A 479 25.77 4.58 -0.53
CA TYR A 479 24.37 4.91 -0.77
C TYR A 479 23.60 5.25 0.53
N LEU A 480 23.80 4.49 1.61
CA LEU A 480 23.19 4.78 2.91
C LEU A 480 23.68 6.13 3.47
N ALA A 481 24.96 6.45 3.29
CA ALA A 481 25.51 7.75 3.68
C ALA A 481 24.90 8.89 2.85
N GLU A 482 24.72 8.68 1.54
CA GLU A 482 24.03 9.61 0.65
C GLU A 482 22.60 9.89 1.14
N LEU A 483 21.80 8.85 1.40
CA LEU A 483 20.43 9.01 1.88
C LEU A 483 20.35 9.70 3.25
N ARG A 484 21.27 9.39 4.17
CA ARG A 484 21.34 10.09 5.47
C ARG A 484 21.65 11.58 5.34
N ALA A 485 22.36 11.98 4.29
CA ALA A 485 22.60 13.39 4.00
C ALA A 485 21.38 14.09 3.40
N GLN A 486 20.44 13.34 2.79
CA GLN A 486 19.20 13.88 2.22
C GLN A 486 18.12 14.12 3.28
N GLY A 487 18.06 13.28 4.31
CA GLY A 487 17.04 13.37 5.34
C GLY A 487 17.50 12.75 6.65
N ARG A 488 17.20 13.45 7.73
CA ARG A 488 17.63 13.10 9.08
C ARG A 488 16.75 12.02 9.68
N TRP A 489 15.43 12.12 9.46
CA TRP A 489 14.49 11.35 10.26
C TRP A 489 14.29 9.95 9.73
N ILE A 490 14.00 9.79 8.43
CA ILE A 490 13.50 8.53 7.87
C ILE A 490 14.32 7.88 6.75
N SER A 491 15.38 8.54 6.29
CA SER A 491 16.17 8.07 5.15
C SER A 491 16.73 6.64 5.27
N PRO A 492 17.17 6.16 6.46
CA PRO A 492 17.61 4.78 6.58
C PRO A 492 16.50 3.73 6.35
N SER A 493 15.19 4.05 6.46
CA SER A 493 14.13 3.08 6.04
C SER A 493 14.21 2.82 4.57
N TRP A 494 14.30 3.88 3.77
CA TRP A 494 14.22 3.79 2.32
C TRP A 494 15.41 3.05 1.74
N ALA A 495 16.56 3.08 2.42
CA ALA A 495 17.71 2.27 2.06
C ALA A 495 17.40 0.76 2.02
N ARG A 496 16.42 0.29 2.81
CA ARG A 496 15.99 -1.12 2.83
C ARG A 496 15.38 -1.56 1.50
N ASN A 497 14.74 -0.67 0.75
CA ASN A 497 14.15 -1.01 -0.56
C ASN A 497 15.23 -1.47 -1.54
N ARG A 498 16.36 -0.77 -1.59
CA ARG A 498 17.51 -1.17 -2.41
C ARG A 498 18.27 -2.36 -1.81
N LEU A 499 18.43 -2.40 -0.49
CA LEU A 499 19.12 -3.50 0.20
C LEU A 499 18.41 -4.84 -0.03
N ALA A 500 17.09 -4.83 -0.09
CA ALA A 500 16.28 -6.04 -0.23
C ALA A 500 16.50 -6.79 -1.55
N CYS A 501 17.11 -6.15 -2.55
CA CYS A 501 17.47 -6.79 -3.81
C CYS A 501 18.74 -7.63 -3.73
N VAL A 502 19.48 -7.57 -2.62
CA VAL A 502 20.62 -8.46 -2.39
C VAL A 502 20.12 -9.90 -2.32
N GLY A 503 20.67 -10.77 -3.17
CA GLY A 503 20.31 -12.19 -3.22
C GLY A 503 19.03 -12.49 -4.01
N VAL A 504 18.32 -11.46 -4.51
CA VAL A 504 17.17 -11.64 -5.40
C VAL A 504 17.67 -11.77 -6.84
N GLY A 505 17.44 -12.92 -7.48
CA GLY A 505 17.75 -13.11 -8.90
C GLY A 505 19.22 -13.31 -9.25
N GLU A 506 20.12 -13.55 -8.28
CA GLU A 506 21.40 -14.19 -8.60
C GLU A 506 21.10 -15.64 -9.01
N PRO A 507 21.45 -16.07 -10.25
CA PRO A 507 21.29 -17.46 -10.62
C PRO A 507 22.06 -18.32 -9.62
N SER A 508 21.46 -19.41 -9.15
CA SER A 508 22.29 -20.52 -8.69
C SER A 508 23.30 -20.83 -9.79
N ALA A 509 24.51 -21.28 -9.44
CA ALA A 509 25.57 -21.53 -10.41
C ALA A 509 25.16 -22.50 -11.55
N SER A 510 24.03 -23.20 -11.44
CA SER A 510 23.42 -24.04 -12.48
C SER A 510 22.51 -23.31 -13.48
N ALA A 511 21.95 -22.14 -13.15
CA ALA A 511 20.94 -21.44 -13.95
C ALA A 511 21.51 -20.36 -14.90
N ALA A 512 22.82 -20.08 -14.84
CA ALA A 512 23.49 -19.09 -15.69
C ALA A 512 23.57 -19.47 -17.19
N ALA A 513 23.05 -20.66 -17.59
CA ALA A 513 23.13 -21.17 -18.95
C ALA A 513 21.96 -20.77 -19.88
N GLY A 514 20.89 -20.14 -19.37
CA GLY A 514 19.67 -19.83 -20.13
C GLY A 514 19.33 -18.34 -20.21
N GLY A 515 20.27 -17.49 -20.64
CA GLY A 515 20.06 -16.05 -20.66
C GLY A 515 19.45 -15.54 -21.96
N GLU A 516 18.13 -15.27 -22.02
CA GLU A 516 17.55 -14.35 -23.04
C GLU A 516 16.20 -13.66 -22.66
N HIS A 517 15.61 -13.91 -21.48
CA HIS A 517 14.18 -13.61 -21.23
C HIS A 517 13.84 -12.31 -20.45
N ALA A 518 14.81 -11.48 -20.05
CA ALA A 518 14.58 -10.29 -19.21
C ALA A 518 14.39 -8.93 -19.95
N ARG A 519 13.94 -8.92 -21.21
CA ARG A 519 14.05 -7.73 -22.10
C ARG A 519 12.97 -6.63 -21.96
N HIS A 520 11.98 -6.74 -21.08
CA HIS A 520 10.93 -5.71 -20.95
C HIS A 520 11.02 -4.81 -19.71
N GLY A 521 11.74 -5.21 -18.66
CA GLY A 521 12.21 -4.25 -17.65
C GLY A 521 13.00 -3.13 -18.32
N ASP A 522 13.87 -3.49 -19.27
CA ASP A 522 14.62 -2.56 -20.11
C ASP A 522 13.73 -1.68 -21.00
N ALA A 523 12.68 -2.22 -21.63
CA ALA A 523 11.81 -1.43 -22.50
C ALA A 523 10.93 -0.44 -21.71
N ALA A 524 10.36 -0.86 -20.58
CA ALA A 524 9.60 0.01 -19.69
C ALA A 524 10.51 1.09 -19.06
N ALA A 525 11.72 0.72 -18.62
CA ALA A 525 12.73 1.66 -18.12
C ALA A 525 13.21 2.64 -19.21
N GLN A 526 13.39 2.19 -20.45
CA GLN A 526 13.78 3.04 -21.59
C GLN A 526 12.66 3.99 -22.03
N CYS A 527 11.39 3.54 -22.03
CA CYS A 527 10.26 4.40 -22.36
C CYS A 527 9.91 5.37 -21.20
N ALA A 528 10.19 5.01 -19.95
CA ALA A 528 9.97 5.86 -18.77
C ALA A 528 11.05 6.93 -18.55
N SER A 529 12.32 6.62 -18.84
CA SER A 529 13.46 7.55 -18.65
C SER A 529 13.53 8.69 -19.67
N ARG A 530 12.78 8.63 -20.77
CA ARG A 530 12.79 9.64 -21.85
C ARG A 530 11.54 10.51 -21.80
N GLY A 531 11.43 11.31 -20.74
CA GLY A 531 10.38 12.31 -20.60
C GLY A 531 10.31 13.25 -21.82
N GLY A 532 9.12 13.32 -22.44
CA GLY A 532 8.76 14.41 -23.36
C GLY A 532 8.44 14.04 -24.80
N SER A 533 8.81 12.86 -25.31
CA SER A 533 8.44 12.45 -26.67
C SER A 533 8.53 10.93 -26.86
N VAL A 534 7.40 10.28 -27.16
CA VAL A 534 7.33 8.84 -27.46
C VAL A 534 8.02 8.55 -28.80
N PRO A 535 9.15 7.83 -28.85
CA PRO A 535 9.72 7.41 -30.12
C PRO A 535 8.92 6.24 -30.70
N ARG A 536 8.87 6.14 -32.03
CA ARG A 536 8.25 5.02 -32.79
C ARG A 536 8.72 3.62 -32.37
N GLU A 537 9.84 3.51 -31.65
CA GLU A 537 10.43 2.26 -31.19
C GLU A 537 9.70 1.62 -29.99
N CYS A 538 8.98 2.40 -29.15
CA CYS A 538 8.18 1.84 -28.04
C CYS A 538 6.98 1.00 -28.52
N GLY A 539 6.56 1.15 -29.78
CA GLY A 539 5.50 0.32 -30.39
C GLY A 539 5.99 -0.90 -31.19
N ALA A 540 7.29 -0.99 -31.48
CA ALA A 540 7.82 -2.07 -32.33
C ALA A 540 8.20 -3.34 -31.55
N ALA A 541 8.41 -3.23 -30.23
CA ALA A 541 8.69 -4.39 -29.37
C ALA A 541 7.43 -5.14 -28.91
N ALA A 542 6.25 -4.51 -29.00
CA ALA A 542 4.95 -5.11 -28.64
C ALA A 542 4.17 -5.66 -29.85
N GLY A 543 4.81 -5.72 -31.02
CA GLY A 543 4.18 -6.13 -32.28
C GLY A 543 5.13 -6.91 -33.17
N ARG A 544 5.42 -8.17 -32.79
CA ARG A 544 5.64 -9.29 -33.72
C ARG A 544 5.09 -10.56 -33.12
#